data_AF-A0A2Z6R7S6-F1
#
_entry.id   AF-A0A2Z6R7S6-F1
#
_cell.length_a   1.000
_cell.length_b   1.000
_cell.length_c   1.000
_cell.angle_alpha   90.00
_cell.angle_beta   90.00
_cell.angle_gamma   90.00
#
_symmetry.space_group_name_H-M   'P 1'
#
loop_
_entity.id
_entity.type
_entity.pdbx_description
1 polymer ?
#
loop_
_entity_poly.entity_id
_entity_poly.type
_entity_poly.pdbx_seq_one_letter_code
_entity_poly.pdbx_strand_id
1 'polypeptide(L)'
;MSIPTHEEIYRLQQLSRVKNTDKCTSKWLRVVDRFNKEANMTKKINQYDTCNELEDFLCKFITWLKKLNGEEYKAESIYNCYASLARYLKEESVIKPCKIWDQYSFPLAIKTLDGKMKQLQLQRLGETAQADSLTRQETQQILDHSTMNGEDNESLIRRVFFWISLLCGLRGGDAYKIEDRQLTRRKDGGLNLEMFIEKNNQRG
;
A
#
# COMPACT_ATOMS: atom_id res chain seq x y z
N MET A 1 -2.63 39.31 -20.66
CA MET A 1 -2.55 37.84 -20.48
C MET A 1 -3.63 37.20 -21.34
N SER A 2 -3.27 36.32 -22.27
CA SER A 2 -4.27 35.57 -23.05
C SER A 2 -4.89 34.50 -22.16
N ILE A 3 -6.20 34.30 -22.28
CA ILE A 3 -6.89 33.19 -21.62
C ILE A 3 -6.46 31.88 -22.32
N PRO A 4 -6.15 30.81 -21.57
CA PRO A 4 -5.78 29.53 -22.17
C PRO A 4 -6.89 28.95 -23.06
N THR A 5 -6.50 28.33 -24.15
CA THR A 5 -7.39 27.62 -25.07
C THR A 5 -7.81 26.26 -24.51
N HIS A 6 -8.92 25.71 -25.02
CA HIS A 6 -9.37 24.35 -24.66
C HIS A 6 -8.32 23.28 -24.97
N GLU A 7 -7.54 23.46 -26.03
CA GLU A 7 -6.45 22.54 -26.40
C GLU A 7 -5.31 22.57 -25.39
N GLU A 8 -4.92 23.76 -24.90
CA GLU A 8 -3.89 23.89 -23.86
C GLU A 8 -4.34 23.26 -22.54
N ILE A 9 -5.59 23.47 -22.16
CA ILE A 9 -6.19 22.84 -20.98
C ILE A 9 -6.21 21.31 -21.13
N TYR A 10 -6.66 20.81 -22.29
CA TYR A 10 -6.71 19.37 -22.56
C TYR A 10 -5.32 18.74 -22.56
N ARG A 11 -4.32 19.41 -23.15
CA ARG A 11 -2.92 18.93 -23.14
C ARG A 11 -2.39 18.79 -21.71
N LEU A 12 -2.66 19.77 -20.85
CA LEU A 12 -2.28 19.71 -19.42
C LEU A 12 -3.01 18.57 -18.69
N GLN A 13 -4.29 18.36 -18.97
CA GLN A 13 -5.05 17.23 -18.41
C GLN A 13 -4.44 15.88 -18.83
N GLN A 14 -4.05 15.73 -20.10
CA GLN A 14 -3.40 14.49 -20.58
C GLN A 14 -2.03 14.25 -19.94
N LEU A 15 -1.26 15.31 -19.65
CA LEU A 15 0.02 15.19 -18.94
C LEU A 15 -0.12 14.66 -17.51
N SER A 16 -1.30 14.83 -16.88
CA SER A 16 -1.57 14.27 -15.55
C SER A 16 -1.74 12.74 -15.55
N ARG A 17 -1.98 12.12 -16.72
CA ARG A 17 -2.16 10.66 -16.83
C ARG A 17 -0.82 9.94 -16.78
N VAL A 18 -0.68 9.04 -15.81
CA VAL A 18 0.52 8.23 -15.63
C VAL A 18 0.39 6.92 -16.41
N LYS A 19 1.21 6.72 -17.44
CA LYS A 19 1.14 5.53 -18.33
C LYS A 19 1.11 4.18 -17.59
N ASN A 20 1.86 4.05 -16.49
CA ASN A 20 1.88 2.82 -15.69
C ASN A 20 0.53 2.54 -15.03
N THR A 21 -0.18 3.59 -14.65
CA THR A 21 -1.50 3.55 -14.04
C THR A 21 -2.54 3.05 -15.05
N ASP A 22 -2.49 3.52 -16.29
CA ASP A 22 -3.39 3.07 -17.37
C ASP A 22 -3.16 1.59 -17.72
N LYS A 23 -1.90 1.16 -17.76
CA LYS A 23 -1.53 -0.26 -17.95
C LYS A 23 -2.08 -1.13 -16.82
N CYS A 24 -1.98 -0.67 -15.58
CA CYS A 24 -2.51 -1.38 -14.41
C CYS A 24 -4.04 -1.50 -14.48
N THR A 25 -4.74 -0.41 -14.79
CA THR A 25 -6.20 -0.41 -15.01
C THR A 25 -6.60 -1.37 -16.13
N SER A 26 -5.91 -1.32 -17.28
CA SER A 26 -6.18 -2.22 -18.41
C SER A 26 -6.01 -3.70 -18.03
N LYS A 27 -5.01 -4.02 -17.20
CA LYS A 27 -4.81 -5.38 -16.67
C LYS A 27 -6.03 -5.84 -15.85
N TRP A 28 -6.52 -5.02 -14.93
CA TRP A 28 -7.66 -5.37 -14.08
C TRP A 28 -8.99 -5.44 -14.85
N LEU A 29 -9.17 -4.60 -15.88
CA LEU A 29 -10.33 -4.68 -16.78
C LEU A 29 -10.37 -6.02 -17.54
N ARG A 30 -9.23 -6.57 -17.95
CA ARG A 30 -9.20 -7.93 -18.54
C ARG A 30 -9.63 -9.01 -17.55
N VAL A 31 -9.38 -8.82 -16.26
CA VAL A 31 -9.84 -9.74 -15.21
C VAL A 31 -11.34 -9.61 -15.00
N VAL A 32 -11.88 -8.39 -15.07
CA VAL A 32 -13.33 -8.13 -15.11
C VAL A 32 -13.98 -8.79 -16.33
N ASP A 33 -13.40 -8.66 -17.52
CA ASP A 33 -13.94 -9.31 -18.73
C ASP A 33 -13.95 -10.84 -18.60
N ARG A 34 -12.94 -11.41 -17.93
CA ARG A 34 -12.92 -12.85 -17.63
C ARG A 34 -14.05 -13.24 -16.69
N PHE A 35 -14.24 -12.49 -15.60
CA PHE A 35 -15.36 -12.70 -14.69
C PHE A 35 -16.71 -12.65 -15.43
N ASN A 36 -16.91 -11.64 -16.28
CA ASN A 36 -18.13 -11.51 -17.07
C ASN A 36 -18.39 -12.74 -17.94
N LYS A 37 -17.35 -13.26 -18.62
CA LYS A 37 -17.47 -14.47 -19.43
C LYS A 37 -17.86 -15.70 -18.59
N GLU A 38 -17.22 -15.92 -17.45
CA GLU A 38 -17.51 -17.06 -16.58
C GLU A 38 -18.90 -16.96 -15.92
N ALA A 39 -19.34 -15.74 -15.59
CA ALA A 39 -20.66 -15.48 -15.02
C ALA A 39 -21.77 -15.31 -16.08
N ASN A 40 -21.48 -15.54 -17.37
CA ASN A 40 -22.40 -15.31 -18.51
C ASN A 40 -23.04 -13.91 -18.52
N MET A 41 -22.27 -12.90 -18.12
CA MET A 41 -22.71 -11.50 -18.08
C MET A 41 -22.32 -10.78 -19.37
N THR A 42 -23.27 -10.11 -20.00
CA THR A 42 -23.06 -9.34 -21.23
C THR A 42 -22.77 -7.86 -20.97
N LYS A 43 -23.23 -7.34 -19.81
CA LYS A 43 -23.09 -5.93 -19.41
C LYS A 43 -21.64 -5.63 -18.99
N LYS A 44 -21.01 -4.61 -19.57
CA LYS A 44 -19.69 -4.13 -19.13
C LYS A 44 -19.80 -3.39 -17.81
N ILE A 45 -18.72 -3.37 -17.01
CA ILE A 45 -18.70 -2.73 -15.69
C ILE A 45 -19.07 -1.24 -15.71
N ASN A 46 -18.81 -0.53 -16.80
CA ASN A 46 -19.15 0.90 -16.90
C ASN A 46 -20.58 1.17 -17.38
N GLN A 47 -21.33 0.14 -17.76
CA GLN A 47 -22.69 0.26 -18.30
C GLN A 47 -23.77 0.08 -17.24
N TYR A 48 -23.41 -0.20 -15.98
CA TYR A 48 -24.36 -0.27 -14.87
C TYR A 48 -24.99 1.10 -14.58
N ASP A 49 -26.32 1.15 -14.61
CA ASP A 49 -27.09 2.40 -14.58
C ASP A 49 -27.43 2.85 -13.15
N THR A 50 -27.33 1.94 -12.17
CA THR A 50 -27.62 2.23 -10.77
C THR A 50 -26.48 1.80 -9.85
N CYS A 51 -26.30 2.52 -8.74
CA CYS A 51 -25.30 2.16 -7.72
C CYS A 51 -25.55 0.75 -7.18
N ASN A 52 -26.81 0.33 -7.00
CA ASN A 52 -27.15 -0.99 -6.47
C ASN A 52 -26.72 -2.13 -7.40
N GLU A 53 -26.97 -2.01 -8.72
CA GLU A 53 -26.53 -3.05 -9.66
C GLU A 53 -25.01 -3.12 -9.76
N LEU A 54 -24.34 -1.96 -9.77
CA LEU A 54 -22.89 -1.89 -9.77
C LEU A 54 -22.29 -2.43 -8.47
N GLU A 55 -22.92 -2.16 -7.33
CA GLU A 55 -22.51 -2.68 -6.03
C GLU A 55 -22.62 -4.20 -5.95
N ASP A 56 -23.75 -4.78 -6.39
CA ASP A 56 -23.93 -6.23 -6.46
C ASP A 56 -22.88 -6.88 -7.37
N PHE A 57 -22.62 -6.25 -8.53
CA PHE A 57 -21.53 -6.66 -9.42
C PHE A 57 -20.17 -6.67 -8.71
N LEU A 58 -19.82 -5.57 -8.04
CA LEU A 58 -18.54 -5.43 -7.33
C LEU A 58 -18.40 -6.49 -6.22
N CYS A 59 -19.47 -6.74 -5.44
CA CYS A 59 -19.47 -7.78 -4.40
C CYS A 59 -19.16 -9.17 -4.99
N LYS A 60 -19.83 -9.54 -6.08
CA LYS A 60 -19.62 -10.82 -6.76
C LYS A 60 -18.21 -10.93 -7.34
N PHE A 61 -17.75 -9.87 -8.01
CA PHE A 61 -16.42 -9.82 -8.60
C PHE A 61 -15.30 -9.96 -7.54
N ILE A 62 -15.36 -9.19 -6.45
CA ILE A 62 -14.36 -9.24 -5.36
C ILE A 62 -14.30 -10.63 -4.73
N THR A 63 -15.46 -11.26 -4.54
CA THR A 63 -15.55 -12.60 -3.96
C THR A 63 -14.94 -13.67 -4.87
N TRP A 64 -15.19 -13.56 -6.18
CA TRP A 64 -14.65 -14.47 -7.21
C TRP A 64 -13.15 -14.25 -7.49
N LEU A 65 -12.61 -13.06 -7.21
CA LEU A 65 -11.29 -12.62 -7.66
C LEU A 65 -10.13 -13.53 -7.18
N LYS A 66 -9.61 -14.34 -8.12
CA LYS A 66 -8.45 -15.23 -7.94
C LYS A 66 -7.52 -15.23 -9.16
N LYS A 67 -6.31 -15.75 -8.98
CA LYS A 67 -5.34 -15.97 -10.07
C LYS A 67 -5.84 -17.07 -11.01
N LEU A 68 -5.26 -17.15 -12.21
CA LEU A 68 -5.61 -18.17 -13.22
C LEU A 68 -5.30 -19.59 -12.74
N ASN A 69 -4.29 -19.77 -11.90
CA ASN A 69 -3.94 -21.06 -11.28
C ASN A 69 -4.85 -21.41 -10.08
N GLY A 70 -5.90 -20.64 -9.82
CA GLY A 70 -6.82 -20.85 -8.69
C GLY A 70 -6.34 -20.32 -7.35
N GLU A 71 -5.09 -19.85 -7.25
CA GLU A 71 -4.56 -19.28 -6.01
C GLU A 71 -5.14 -17.89 -5.71
N GLU A 72 -5.16 -17.57 -4.42
CA GLU A 72 -5.54 -16.25 -3.94
C GLU A 72 -4.47 -15.19 -4.27
N TYR A 73 -4.94 -13.97 -4.56
CA TYR A 73 -4.06 -12.81 -4.65
C TYR A 73 -3.62 -12.34 -3.26
N LYS A 74 -2.55 -11.53 -3.20
CA LYS A 74 -2.22 -10.78 -1.99
C LYS A 74 -3.28 -9.72 -1.71
N ALA A 75 -3.51 -9.39 -0.44
CA ALA A 75 -4.47 -8.35 -0.03
C ALA A 75 -4.21 -7.01 -0.74
N GLU A 76 -2.93 -6.61 -0.86
CA GLU A 76 -2.52 -5.40 -1.59
C GLU A 76 -2.90 -5.44 -3.08
N SER A 77 -2.82 -6.61 -3.72
CA SER A 77 -3.24 -6.76 -5.12
C SER A 77 -4.75 -6.58 -5.29
N ILE A 78 -5.55 -7.07 -4.33
CA ILE A 78 -7.01 -6.86 -4.32
C ILE A 78 -7.33 -5.37 -4.13
N TYR A 79 -6.67 -4.70 -3.18
CA TYR A 79 -6.83 -3.25 -2.98
C TYR A 79 -6.48 -2.46 -4.26
N ASN A 80 -5.34 -2.77 -4.88
CA ASN A 80 -4.89 -2.14 -6.11
C ASN A 80 -5.85 -2.39 -7.29
N CYS A 81 -6.48 -3.57 -7.34
CA CYS A 81 -7.56 -3.85 -8.29
C CYS A 81 -8.73 -2.87 -8.07
N TYR A 82 -9.25 -2.79 -6.85
CA TYR A 82 -10.40 -1.92 -6.54
C TYR A 82 -10.08 -0.44 -6.81
N ALA A 83 -8.89 0.03 -6.43
CA ALA A 83 -8.42 1.39 -6.74
C ALA A 83 -8.37 1.66 -8.25
N SER A 84 -7.95 0.67 -9.04
CA SER A 84 -7.90 0.79 -10.50
C SER A 84 -9.28 0.87 -11.13
N LEU A 85 -10.24 0.07 -10.62
CA LEU A 85 -11.64 0.13 -11.04
C LEU A 85 -12.29 1.46 -10.65
N ALA A 86 -12.02 1.97 -9.45
CA ALA A 86 -12.53 3.26 -9.00
C ALA A 86 -12.09 4.41 -9.93
N ARG A 87 -10.82 4.40 -10.34
CA ARG A 87 -10.28 5.37 -11.30
C ARG A 87 -11.00 5.26 -12.64
N TYR A 88 -11.13 4.05 -13.18
CA TYR A 88 -11.80 3.80 -14.45
C TYR A 88 -13.27 4.25 -14.42
N LEU A 89 -14.03 3.84 -13.40
CA LEU A 89 -15.45 4.12 -13.31
C LEU A 89 -15.74 5.61 -13.09
N LYS A 90 -14.87 6.33 -12.40
CA LYS A 90 -14.98 7.79 -12.27
C LYS A 90 -15.06 8.47 -13.66
N GLU A 91 -14.26 8.01 -14.62
CA GLU A 91 -14.16 8.57 -15.96
C GLU A 91 -15.18 7.97 -16.94
N GLU A 92 -15.40 6.65 -16.89
CA GLU A 92 -16.09 5.90 -17.94
C GLU A 92 -17.50 5.39 -17.55
N SER A 93 -17.87 5.42 -16.26
CA SER A 93 -19.21 4.99 -15.82
C SER A 93 -20.30 5.92 -16.33
N VAL A 94 -21.45 5.33 -16.70
CA VAL A 94 -22.69 6.08 -16.96
C VAL A 94 -23.23 6.76 -15.71
N ILE A 95 -22.94 6.23 -14.51
CA ILE A 95 -23.26 6.87 -13.23
C ILE A 95 -22.29 8.04 -13.01
N LYS A 96 -22.79 9.27 -12.88
CA LYS A 96 -21.97 10.47 -12.64
C LYS A 96 -22.43 11.24 -11.39
N PRO A 97 -21.55 11.48 -10.41
CA PRO A 97 -20.19 10.94 -10.27
C PRO A 97 -20.18 9.51 -9.71
N CYS A 98 -19.50 8.57 -10.37
CA CYS A 98 -19.27 7.24 -9.80
C CYS A 98 -18.09 7.27 -8.83
N LYS A 99 -18.37 7.08 -7.53
CA LYS A 99 -17.37 7.05 -6.45
C LYS A 99 -17.49 5.76 -5.65
N ILE A 100 -16.97 4.65 -6.17
CA ILE A 100 -17.10 3.33 -5.52
C ILE A 100 -16.41 3.21 -4.14
N TRP A 101 -15.63 4.22 -3.72
CA TRP A 101 -15.09 4.33 -2.37
C TRP A 101 -16.02 5.01 -1.37
N ASP A 102 -17.14 5.56 -1.84
CA ASP A 102 -18.13 6.19 -0.98
C ASP A 102 -18.94 5.14 -0.22
N GLN A 103 -18.81 5.11 1.11
CA GLN A 103 -19.49 4.16 1.99
C GLN A 103 -21.00 4.35 2.05
N TYR A 104 -21.50 5.53 1.67
CA TYR A 104 -22.94 5.77 1.61
C TYR A 104 -23.56 5.19 0.33
N SER A 105 -22.85 5.29 -0.79
CA SER A 105 -23.31 4.79 -2.09
C SER A 105 -22.97 3.31 -2.34
N PHE A 106 -21.88 2.82 -1.75
CA PHE A 106 -21.35 1.46 -1.96
C PHE A 106 -20.95 0.75 -0.64
N PRO A 107 -21.84 0.69 0.38
CA PRO A 107 -21.54 0.09 1.68
C PRO A 107 -21.16 -1.39 1.63
N LEU A 108 -21.86 -2.19 0.80
CA LEU A 108 -21.65 -3.64 0.68
C LEU A 108 -20.39 -3.97 -0.10
N ALA A 109 -20.08 -3.20 -1.16
CA ALA A 109 -18.85 -3.41 -1.92
C ALA A 109 -17.62 -3.17 -1.03
N ILE A 110 -17.62 -2.09 -0.23
CA ILE A 110 -16.53 -1.78 0.70
C ILE A 110 -16.43 -2.83 1.81
N LYS A 111 -17.56 -3.24 2.39
CA LYS A 111 -17.58 -4.32 3.40
C LYS A 111 -17.05 -5.64 2.84
N THR A 112 -17.36 -5.95 1.59
CA THR A 112 -16.89 -7.17 0.90
C THR A 112 -15.40 -7.08 0.60
N LEU A 113 -14.90 -5.92 0.17
CA LEU A 113 -13.47 -5.66 -0.01
C LEU A 113 -12.70 -5.85 1.30
N ASP A 114 -13.15 -5.22 2.38
CA ASP A 114 -12.55 -5.31 3.70
C ASP A 114 -12.57 -6.75 4.24
N GLY A 115 -13.69 -7.45 4.07
CA GLY A 115 -13.82 -8.86 4.44
C GLY A 115 -12.83 -9.74 3.69
N LYS A 116 -12.72 -9.57 2.36
CA LYS A 116 -11.77 -10.31 1.52
C LYS A 116 -10.33 -10.01 1.93
N MET A 117 -9.96 -8.75 2.15
CA MET A 117 -8.61 -8.38 2.58
C MET A 117 -8.26 -8.96 3.96
N LYS A 118 -9.18 -8.94 4.93
CA LYS A 118 -9.00 -9.57 6.25
C LYS A 118 -8.84 -11.08 6.15
N GLN A 119 -9.65 -11.74 5.31
CA GLN A 119 -9.51 -13.18 5.05
C GLN A 119 -8.12 -13.51 4.50
N LEU A 120 -7.63 -12.73 3.53
CA LEU A 120 -6.29 -12.92 2.96
C LEU A 120 -5.18 -12.66 3.97
N GLN A 121 -5.34 -11.68 4.86
CA GLN A 121 -4.40 -11.44 5.97
C GLN A 121 -4.33 -12.64 6.92
N LEU A 122 -5.47 -13.24 7.29
CA LEU A 122 -5.51 -14.45 8.12
C LEU A 122 -4.82 -15.64 7.45
N GLN A 123 -4.80 -15.67 6.12
CA GLN A 123 -4.10 -16.67 5.31
C GLN A 123 -2.60 -16.33 5.06
N ARG A 124 -2.05 -15.32 5.75
CA ARG A 124 -0.68 -14.80 5.53
C ARG A 124 -0.43 -14.24 4.12
N LEU A 125 -1.49 -13.94 3.38
CA LEU A 125 -1.44 -13.28 2.06
C LEU A 125 -1.62 -11.76 2.15
N GLY A 126 -1.65 -11.21 3.36
CA GLY A 126 -1.61 -9.77 3.61
C GLY A 126 -0.29 -9.28 4.21
N GLU A 127 0.65 -10.18 4.47
CA GLU A 127 1.98 -9.83 4.95
C GLU A 127 2.81 -9.33 3.76
N THR A 128 3.24 -8.08 3.81
CA THR A 128 4.44 -7.65 3.07
C THR A 128 5.58 -8.49 3.62
N ALA A 129 6.41 -9.07 2.73
CA ALA A 129 7.62 -9.75 3.16
C ALA A 129 8.38 -8.76 4.07
N GLN A 130 8.44 -9.06 5.37
CA GLN A 130 9.28 -8.30 6.27
C GLN A 130 10.69 -8.41 5.70
N ALA A 131 11.41 -7.29 5.65
CA ALA A 131 12.81 -7.35 5.28
C ALA A 131 13.50 -8.34 6.21
N ASP A 132 14.33 -9.23 5.66
CA ASP A 132 15.07 -10.18 6.46
C ASP A 132 15.88 -9.41 7.52
N SER A 133 15.86 -9.90 8.76
CA SER A 133 16.69 -9.29 9.79
C SER A 133 18.15 -9.50 9.46
N LEU A 134 19.00 -8.50 9.74
CA LEU A 134 20.45 -8.65 9.58
C LEU A 134 20.94 -9.89 10.33
N THR A 135 21.69 -10.73 9.64
CA THR A 135 22.38 -11.85 10.26
C THR A 135 23.52 -11.34 11.15
N ARG A 136 24.01 -12.22 12.03
CA ARG A 136 25.20 -11.92 12.85
C ARG A 136 26.42 -11.58 11.99
N GLN A 137 26.58 -12.25 10.85
CA GLN A 137 27.70 -12.02 9.94
C GLN A 137 27.60 -10.66 9.26
N GLU A 138 26.42 -10.29 8.75
CA GLU A 138 26.20 -8.96 8.14
C GLU A 138 26.37 -7.84 9.17
N THR A 139 25.87 -8.04 10.40
CA THR A 139 26.08 -7.09 11.50
C THR A 139 27.57 -6.90 11.78
N GLN A 140 28.34 -7.98 11.83
CA GLN A 140 29.79 -7.93 12.04
C GLN A 140 30.50 -7.21 10.89
N GLN A 141 30.15 -7.53 9.63
CA GLN A 141 30.70 -6.87 8.45
C GLN A 141 30.45 -5.35 8.45
N ILE A 142 29.25 -4.91 8.88
CA ILE A 142 28.93 -3.49 9.01
C ILE A 142 29.80 -2.84 10.10
N LEU A 143 29.91 -3.48 11.27
CA LEU A 143 30.68 -2.96 12.41
C LEU A 143 32.20 -2.92 12.18
N ASP A 144 32.71 -3.78 11.30
CA ASP A 144 34.12 -3.85 10.91
C ASP A 144 34.47 -2.91 9.73
N HIS A 145 33.47 -2.27 9.12
CA HIS A 145 33.70 -1.32 8.04
C HIS A 145 34.48 -0.10 8.54
N SER A 146 35.40 0.41 7.73
CA SER A 146 36.29 1.52 8.10
C SER A 146 35.54 2.78 8.57
N THR A 147 34.36 3.03 8.02
CA THR A 147 33.50 4.17 8.42
C THR A 147 32.77 3.98 9.76
N MET A 148 32.95 2.84 10.42
CA MET A 148 32.34 2.48 11.71
C MET A 148 33.40 2.27 12.79
N ASN A 149 34.69 2.54 12.51
CA ASN A 149 35.81 2.25 13.42
C ASN A 149 35.75 3.02 14.76
N GLY A 150 35.06 4.16 14.81
CA GLY A 150 34.89 4.96 16.03
C GLY A 150 36.11 5.80 16.41
N GLU A 151 37.05 5.96 15.49
CA GLU A 151 38.29 6.74 15.72
C GLU A 151 38.07 8.25 15.55
N ASP A 152 36.99 8.65 14.87
CA ASP A 152 36.60 10.03 14.67
C ASP A 152 35.12 10.25 15.07
N ASN A 153 34.73 11.51 15.22
CA ASN A 153 33.39 11.86 15.66
C ASN A 153 32.29 11.31 14.74
N GLU A 154 32.53 11.29 13.42
CA GLU A 154 31.54 10.84 12.46
C GLU A 154 31.38 9.31 12.50
N SER A 155 32.49 8.57 12.50
CA SER A 155 32.46 7.11 12.61
C SER A 155 31.87 6.64 13.95
N LEU A 156 32.14 7.36 15.04
CA LEU A 156 31.53 7.09 16.35
C LEU A 156 30.02 7.29 16.33
N ILE A 157 29.54 8.40 15.76
CA ILE A 157 28.10 8.69 15.64
C ILE A 157 27.41 7.62 14.80
N ARG A 158 27.98 7.24 13.64
CA ARG A 158 27.44 6.18 12.79
C ARG A 158 27.33 4.85 13.54
N ARG A 159 28.36 4.50 14.32
CA ARG A 159 28.38 3.27 15.13
C ARG A 159 27.32 3.29 16.23
N VAL A 160 27.18 4.39 16.96
CA VAL A 160 26.15 4.57 18.01
C VAL A 160 24.75 4.48 17.41
N PHE A 161 24.51 5.19 16.30
CA PHE A 161 23.21 5.20 15.63
C PHE A 161 22.81 3.81 15.12
N PHE A 162 23.76 3.06 14.56
CA PHE A 162 23.54 1.68 14.13
C PHE A 162 23.17 0.78 15.32
N TRP A 163 23.90 0.87 16.44
CA TRP A 163 23.62 0.09 17.64
C TRP A 163 22.25 0.39 18.25
N ILE A 164 21.89 1.66 18.39
CA ILE A 164 20.59 2.06 18.93
C ILE A 164 19.48 1.56 18.00
N SER A 165 19.64 1.70 16.68
CA SER A 165 18.66 1.21 15.71
C SER A 165 18.48 -0.31 15.77
N LEU A 166 19.59 -1.05 15.88
CA LEU A 166 19.59 -2.51 15.93
C LEU A 166 18.99 -3.05 17.23
N LEU A 167 19.36 -2.47 18.38
CA LEU A 167 18.92 -2.94 19.70
C LEU A 167 17.49 -2.53 20.03
N CYS A 168 17.04 -1.38 19.52
CA CYS A 168 15.71 -0.84 19.80
C CYS A 168 14.71 -1.06 18.65
N GLY A 169 15.12 -1.69 17.56
CA GLY A 169 14.23 -2.00 16.42
C GLY A 169 13.70 -0.75 15.71
N LEU A 170 14.49 0.31 15.66
CA LEU A 170 14.06 1.59 15.10
C LEU A 170 14.02 1.56 13.57
N ARG A 171 12.99 2.17 12.98
CA ARG A 171 12.97 2.39 11.53
C ARG A 171 13.86 3.60 11.20
N GLY A 172 14.31 3.68 9.94
CA GLY A 172 15.25 4.73 9.51
C GLY A 172 14.81 6.16 9.87
N GLY A 173 13.50 6.46 9.85
CA GLY A 173 12.97 7.77 10.25
C GLY A 173 12.82 8.00 11.75
N ASP A 174 12.78 6.94 12.56
CA ASP A 174 12.59 7.00 14.01
C ASP A 174 13.90 7.33 14.72
N ALA A 175 15.02 6.77 14.23
CA ALA A 175 16.33 7.01 14.81
C ALA A 175 16.78 8.48 14.70
N TYR A 176 16.32 9.23 13.69
CA TYR A 176 16.58 10.68 13.59
C TYR A 176 15.77 11.54 14.56
N LYS A 177 14.75 10.98 15.21
CA LYS A 177 13.87 11.69 16.15
C LYS A 177 14.25 11.45 17.61
N ILE A 178 15.34 10.72 17.86
CA ILE A 178 15.80 10.44 19.21
C ILE A 178 16.28 11.74 19.83
N GLU A 179 15.71 12.05 21.00
CA GLU A 179 16.13 13.15 21.84
C GLU A 179 16.85 12.63 23.08
N ASP A 180 17.81 13.41 23.60
CA ASP A 180 18.60 13.03 24.80
C ASP A 180 17.71 12.64 26.00
N ARG A 181 16.60 13.38 26.22
CA ARG A 181 15.65 13.09 27.31
C ARG A 181 14.97 11.72 27.24
N GLN A 182 15.01 11.06 26.09
CA GLN A 182 14.42 9.74 25.87
C GLN A 182 15.39 8.61 26.24
N LEU A 183 16.69 8.92 26.43
CA LEU A 183 17.71 7.98 26.85
C LEU A 183 17.91 8.08 28.36
N THR A 184 17.45 7.07 29.10
CA THR A 184 17.62 7.03 30.56
C THR A 184 18.61 5.96 30.97
N ARG A 185 19.55 6.32 31.84
CA ARG A 185 20.55 5.38 32.34
C ARG A 185 19.96 4.52 33.45
N ARG A 186 20.11 3.21 33.32
CA ARG A 186 19.69 2.23 34.32
C ARG A 186 20.74 2.10 35.44
N LYS A 187 20.30 1.59 36.59
CA LYS A 187 21.17 1.35 37.76
C LYS A 187 22.28 0.33 37.51
N ASP A 188 22.08 -0.60 36.58
CA ASP A 188 23.05 -1.61 36.15
C ASP A 188 24.05 -1.08 35.10
N GLY A 189 23.98 0.20 34.74
CA GLY A 189 24.83 0.81 33.72
C GLY A 189 24.31 0.67 32.29
N GLY A 190 23.19 -0.02 32.08
CA GLY A 190 22.50 -0.08 30.79
C GLY A 190 21.76 1.22 30.43
N LEU A 191 21.21 1.28 29.22
CA LEU A 191 20.40 2.39 28.72
C LEU A 191 18.98 1.89 28.40
N ASN A 192 17.98 2.69 28.76
CA ASN A 192 16.61 2.55 28.29
C ASN A 192 16.34 3.65 27.26
N LEU A 193 15.66 3.30 26.17
CA LEU A 193 15.10 4.24 25.21
C LEU A 193 13.58 4.27 25.38
N GLU A 194 13.05 5.41 25.83
CA GLU A 194 11.62 5.63 26.04
C GLU A 194 11.08 6.61 25.00
N MET A 195 10.39 6.09 24.00
CA MET A 195 9.85 6.90 22.90
C MET A 195 8.40 6.55 22.58
N PHE A 196 7.62 7.57 22.23
CA PHE A 196 6.28 7.39 21.71
C PHE A 196 6.37 7.07 20.21
N ILE A 197 6.12 5.81 19.86
CA ILE A 197 6.03 5.38 18.47
C ILE A 197 4.55 5.38 18.09
N GLU A 198 4.18 6.12 17.03
CA GLU A 198 2.83 6.00 16.47
C GLU A 198 2.62 4.55 16.02
N LYS A 199 1.64 3.86 16.62
CA LYS A 199 1.17 2.57 16.12
C LYS A 199 0.47 2.79 14.79
N ASN A 200 1.22 2.72 13.69
CA ASN A 200 0.63 2.32 12.43
C ASN A 200 0.28 0.83 12.53
N ASN A 201 -0.86 0.42 11.95
CA ASN A 201 -1.39 -0.96 12.00
C ASN A 201 -0.47 -2.03 11.37
N GLN A 202 0.79 -1.70 11.10
CA GLN A 202 1.86 -2.61 10.75
C GLN A 202 2.51 -3.07 12.06
N ARG A 203 1.87 -4.04 12.71
CA ARG A 203 2.33 -4.72 13.92
C ARG A 203 3.87 -4.79 13.98
N GLY A 204 4.41 -3.96 14.86
CA GLY A 204 5.75 -4.00 15.43
C GLY A 204 5.58 -3.67 16.90
#